data_AF-A0A1I1L9L7-F1
#
_entry.id   AF-A0A1I1L9L7-F1
#
_cell.length_a   1.000
_cell.length_b   1.000
_cell.length_c   1.000
_cell.angle_alpha   90.00
_cell.angle_beta   90.00
_cell.angle_gamma   90.00
#
_symmetry.space_group_name_H-M   'P 1'
#
loop_
_entity.id
_entity.type
_entity.pdbx_description
1 polymer ?
#
loop_
_entity_poly.entity_id
_entity_poly.type
_entity_poly.pdbx_seq_one_letter_code
_entity_poly.pdbx_strand_id
1 'polypeptide(L)'
;MVRFILAENYLHPSDFQAIETDGSCLQCGTAALQAVPHDQYFMIQCTACESPAFTYKLTPAQVRGHTGTDLIDTVIWEQASDFLKMRQDVCPDCAGNMETEIRDLSGEPEAERLPTSLVTLSECQQCLRFMSVPITHAAAYHPESIVFHWKRGLDILATGVWEFHENLHTEQWTADHVDGPTGSYKVEFQHDSSSLRLYLDETAVVTKSERVRGKDHSASRS
;
A
#
# COMPACT_ATOMS: atom_id res chain seq x y z
N MET A 1 -2.52 16.07 26.22
CA MET A 1 -2.92 17.34 25.57
C MET A 1 -1.89 18.46 25.73
N VAL A 2 -1.44 18.80 26.95
CA VAL A 2 -0.45 19.91 27.16
C VAL A 2 0.81 19.78 26.31
N ARG A 3 1.43 18.58 26.23
CA ARG A 3 2.59 18.33 25.36
C ARG A 3 2.34 18.66 23.88
N PHE A 4 1.14 18.36 23.37
CA PHE A 4 0.77 18.53 21.96
C PHE A 4 0.57 20.01 21.60
N ILE A 5 0.03 20.79 22.55
CA ILE A 5 -0.11 22.24 22.44
C ILE A 5 1.27 22.90 22.50
N LEU A 6 2.11 22.55 23.49
CA LEU A 6 3.45 23.11 23.63
C LEU A 6 4.38 22.78 22.46
N ALA A 7 4.17 21.64 21.79
CA ALA A 7 4.89 21.25 20.59
C ALA A 7 4.26 21.80 19.30
N GLU A 8 3.15 22.55 19.41
CA GLU A 8 2.44 23.16 18.29
C GLU A 8 2.09 22.15 17.18
N ASN A 9 1.79 20.91 17.57
CA ASN A 9 1.55 19.81 16.62
C ASN A 9 0.08 19.68 16.21
N TYR A 10 -0.77 20.60 16.69
CA TYR A 10 -2.17 20.77 16.31
C TYR A 10 -2.36 21.80 15.18
N LEU A 11 -1.30 22.53 14.83
CA LEU A 11 -1.32 23.51 13.75
C LEU A 11 -1.35 22.82 12.39
N HIS A 12 -1.59 23.61 11.35
CA HIS A 12 -1.38 23.16 9.98
C HIS A 12 0.12 22.96 9.70
N PRO A 13 0.55 21.86 9.05
CA PRO A 13 1.91 21.73 8.57
C PRO A 13 2.27 22.88 7.63
N SER A 14 3.51 23.35 7.65
CA SER A 14 3.98 24.31 6.65
C SER A 14 4.13 23.64 5.28
N ASP A 15 4.05 24.42 4.20
CA ASP A 15 4.35 23.91 2.86
C ASP A 15 5.82 23.46 2.74
N PHE A 16 6.05 22.52 1.82
CA PHE A 16 7.37 22.06 1.41
C PHE A 16 7.48 22.09 -0.13
N GLN A 17 8.70 22.15 -0.66
CA GLN A 17 8.90 22.09 -2.12
C GLN A 17 8.55 20.70 -2.64
N ALA A 18 8.17 20.59 -3.92
CA ALA A 18 7.95 19.28 -4.54
C ALA A 18 9.22 18.42 -4.47
N ILE A 19 9.06 17.14 -4.18
CA ILE A 19 10.17 16.18 -4.02
C ILE A 19 9.91 15.01 -4.98
N GLU A 20 10.84 14.74 -5.90
CA GLU A 20 10.76 13.55 -6.76
C GLU A 20 10.82 12.28 -5.91
N THR A 21 10.07 11.24 -6.31
CA THR A 21 10.02 9.96 -5.60
C THR A 21 9.97 8.80 -6.58
N ASP A 22 10.47 7.66 -6.13
CA ASP A 22 10.37 6.41 -6.89
C ASP A 22 8.93 5.88 -6.96
N GLY A 23 8.71 4.93 -7.87
CA GLY A 23 7.42 4.27 -8.11
C GLY A 23 6.75 4.65 -9.42
N SER A 24 5.58 4.07 -9.66
CA SER A 24 4.80 4.28 -10.89
C SER A 24 3.38 4.69 -10.56
N CYS A 25 2.75 5.48 -11.44
CA CYS A 25 1.37 5.90 -11.23
C CYS A 25 0.41 4.69 -11.35
N LEU A 26 -0.47 4.50 -10.38
CA LEU A 26 -1.49 3.44 -10.44
C LEU A 26 -2.39 3.57 -11.68
N GLN A 27 -2.68 4.81 -12.10
CA GLN A 27 -3.59 5.09 -13.22
C GLN A 27 -2.92 4.87 -14.59
N CYS A 28 -1.74 5.48 -14.83
CA CYS A 28 -1.13 5.50 -16.16
C CYS A 28 0.18 4.70 -16.28
N GLY A 29 0.68 4.13 -15.18
CA GLY A 29 1.93 3.34 -15.15
C GLY A 29 3.22 4.13 -15.36
N THR A 30 3.14 5.45 -15.53
CA THR A 30 4.34 6.27 -15.74
C THR A 30 5.11 6.47 -14.44
N ALA A 31 6.43 6.30 -14.48
CA ALA A 31 7.35 6.58 -13.38
C ALA A 31 7.74 8.07 -13.32
N ALA A 32 6.75 8.92 -13.05
CA ALA A 32 6.90 10.37 -12.98
C ALA A 32 6.14 10.92 -11.77
N LEU A 33 6.53 10.44 -10.58
CA LEU A 33 5.89 10.76 -9.32
C LEU A 33 6.66 11.85 -8.57
N GLN A 34 5.92 12.76 -7.95
CA GLN A 34 6.46 13.73 -7.01
C GLN A 34 5.55 13.84 -5.78
N ALA A 35 6.15 14.01 -4.62
CA ALA A 35 5.47 14.44 -3.42
C ALA A 35 5.23 15.95 -3.47
N VAL A 36 3.98 16.36 -3.26
CA VAL A 36 3.57 17.77 -3.19
C VAL A 36 2.76 18.03 -1.92
N PRO A 37 2.84 19.24 -1.33
CA PRO A 37 1.91 19.64 -0.30
C PRO A 37 0.52 19.82 -0.91
N HIS A 38 -0.51 19.28 -0.24
CA HIS A 38 -1.91 19.52 -0.58
C HIS A 38 -2.71 19.69 0.71
N ASP A 39 -2.97 20.95 1.08
CA ASP A 39 -3.51 21.30 2.40
C ASP A 39 -2.68 20.63 3.52
N GLN A 40 -3.31 19.81 4.36
CA GLN A 40 -2.66 19.09 5.46
C GLN A 40 -2.05 17.73 5.04
N TYR A 41 -2.05 17.45 3.74
CA TYR A 41 -1.63 16.15 3.20
C TYR A 41 -0.33 16.24 2.42
N PHE A 42 0.44 15.17 2.56
CA PHE A 42 1.45 14.73 1.62
C PHE A 42 0.73 13.98 0.49
N MET A 43 0.81 14.48 -0.73
CA MET A 43 0.24 13.81 -1.89
C MET A 43 1.35 13.39 -2.84
N ILE A 44 1.42 12.11 -3.15
CA ILE A 44 2.18 11.62 -4.30
C ILE A 44 1.32 11.83 -5.54
N GLN A 45 1.78 12.70 -6.42
CA GLN A 45 1.08 13.06 -7.65
C GLN A 45 1.89 12.59 -8.87
N CYS A 46 1.19 12.04 -9.86
CA CYS A 46 1.77 11.77 -11.16
C CYS A 46 1.83 13.04 -12.01
N THR A 47 3.00 13.41 -12.51
CA THR A 47 3.16 14.60 -13.36
C THR A 47 2.70 14.38 -14.80
N ALA A 48 2.49 13.13 -15.21
CA ALA A 48 2.06 12.78 -16.57
C ALA A 48 0.53 12.80 -16.77
N CYS A 49 -0.25 12.38 -15.76
CA CYS A 49 -1.71 12.34 -15.83
C CYS A 49 -2.40 13.08 -14.69
N GLU A 50 -1.63 13.79 -13.84
CA GLU A 50 -2.07 14.62 -12.72
C GLU A 50 -2.83 13.88 -11.61
N SER A 51 -3.05 12.57 -11.75
CA SER A 51 -3.78 11.75 -10.79
C SER A 51 -2.99 11.57 -9.49
N PRO A 52 -3.65 11.59 -8.32
CA PRO A 52 -3.03 11.23 -7.06
C PRO A 52 -2.73 9.73 -7.06
N ALA A 53 -1.47 9.37 -6.81
CA ALA A 53 -1.07 7.98 -6.61
C ALA A 53 -1.22 7.56 -5.14
N PHE A 54 -0.98 8.48 -4.21
CA PHE A 54 -1.12 8.23 -2.78
C PHE A 54 -1.31 9.53 -2.00
N THR A 55 -2.07 9.48 -0.91
CA THR A 55 -2.25 10.62 0.00
C THR A 55 -2.03 10.17 1.44
N TYR A 56 -1.26 10.95 2.18
CA TYR A 56 -0.97 10.71 3.60
C TYR A 56 -1.06 12.00 4.38
N LYS A 57 -1.48 11.93 5.65
CA LYS A 57 -1.51 13.10 6.51
C LYS A 57 -0.09 13.44 6.99
N LEU A 58 0.23 14.73 7.08
CA LEU A 58 1.47 15.17 7.71
C LEU A 58 1.21 15.79 9.08
N THR A 59 2.16 15.61 9.98
CA THR A 59 2.22 16.38 11.21
C THR A 59 3.13 17.60 11.03
N PRO A 60 2.86 18.72 11.73
CA PRO A 60 3.79 19.85 11.76
C PRO A 60 5.21 19.46 12.21
N ALA A 61 5.33 18.49 13.13
CA ALA A 61 6.62 17.98 13.58
C ALA A 61 7.42 17.31 12.44
N GLN A 62 6.77 16.53 11.56
CA GLN A 62 7.43 15.90 10.42
C GLN A 62 8.04 16.95 9.48
N VAL A 63 7.25 17.96 9.10
CA VAL A 63 7.72 18.98 8.13
C VAL A 63 8.79 19.91 8.73
N ARG A 64 8.76 20.17 10.03
CA ARG A 64 9.83 20.94 10.71
C ARG A 64 11.10 20.12 10.93
N GLY A 65 10.97 18.81 11.10
CA GLY A 65 12.08 17.92 11.43
C GLY A 65 12.81 17.36 10.21
N HIS A 66 12.15 17.28 9.05
CA HIS A 66 12.63 16.57 7.88
C HIS A 66 12.36 17.34 6.59
N THR A 67 13.26 17.21 5.62
CA THR A 67 13.19 17.91 4.32
C THR A 67 13.62 16.98 3.19
N GLY A 68 13.13 17.22 1.97
CA GLY A 68 13.53 16.41 0.82
C GLY A 68 13.16 14.93 1.02
N THR A 69 14.02 14.03 0.56
CA THR A 69 13.80 12.58 0.65
C THR A 69 13.61 12.09 2.10
N ASP A 70 14.25 12.71 3.08
CA ASP A 70 14.07 12.34 4.50
C ASP A 70 12.62 12.50 4.97
N LEU A 71 11.87 13.46 4.40
CA LEU A 71 10.45 13.62 4.71
C LEU A 71 9.64 12.46 4.13
N ILE A 72 9.95 12.03 2.91
CA ILE A 72 9.33 10.87 2.27
C ILE A 72 9.59 9.61 3.10
N ASP A 73 10.82 9.40 3.56
CA ASP A 73 11.17 8.28 4.42
C ASP A 73 10.30 8.25 5.68
N THR A 74 10.08 9.40 6.33
CA THR A 74 9.19 9.44 7.52
C THR A 74 7.75 9.04 7.19
N VAL A 75 7.25 9.39 6.02
CA VAL A 75 5.91 8.98 5.56
C VAL A 75 5.87 7.48 5.30
N ILE A 76 6.90 6.91 4.69
CA ILE A 76 7.02 5.47 4.44
C ILE A 76 6.99 4.69 5.76
N TRP A 77 7.77 5.10 6.76
CA TRP A 77 7.80 4.44 8.07
C TRP A 77 6.46 4.53 8.81
N GLU A 78 5.81 5.70 8.82
CA GLU A 78 4.51 5.86 9.46
C GLU A 78 3.41 5.07 8.73
N GLN A 79 3.42 5.09 7.40
CA GLN A 79 2.52 4.30 6.57
C GLN A 79 2.67 2.80 6.83
N ALA A 80 3.91 2.29 6.92
CA ALA A 80 4.14 0.88 7.22
C ALA A 80 3.58 0.50 8.61
N SER A 81 3.76 1.37 9.61
CA SER A 81 3.14 1.21 10.93
C SER A 81 1.60 1.20 10.84
N ASP A 82 1.01 2.05 10.02
CA ASP A 82 -0.44 2.11 9.80
C ASP A 82 -0.96 0.77 9.26
N PHE A 83 -0.34 0.22 8.22
CA PHE A 83 -0.73 -1.08 7.67
C PHE A 83 -0.58 -2.22 8.68
N LEU A 84 0.49 -2.23 9.48
CA LEU A 84 0.69 -3.23 10.52
C LEU A 84 -0.41 -3.18 11.61
N LYS A 85 -0.84 -1.98 12.01
CA LYS A 85 -1.96 -1.81 12.96
C LYS A 85 -3.30 -2.20 12.35
N MET A 86 -3.55 -1.77 11.11
CA MET A 86 -4.80 -2.07 10.40
C MET A 86 -5.01 -3.58 10.21
N ARG A 87 -3.94 -4.34 9.97
CA ARG A 87 -3.97 -5.82 9.92
C ARG A 87 -4.36 -6.48 11.25
N GLN A 88 -4.42 -5.73 12.34
CA GLN A 88 -4.83 -6.20 13.66
C GLN A 88 -6.15 -5.54 14.10
N ASP A 89 -6.91 -4.99 13.15
CA ASP A 89 -8.17 -4.27 13.36
C ASP A 89 -8.00 -3.04 14.28
N VAL A 90 -6.78 -2.49 14.35
CA VAL A 90 -6.45 -1.32 15.17
C VAL A 90 -6.32 -0.09 14.27
N CYS A 91 -7.17 0.91 14.50
CA CYS A 91 -7.09 2.19 13.83
C CYS A 91 -5.76 2.90 14.17
N PRO A 92 -4.96 3.33 13.18
CA PRO A 92 -3.70 3.99 13.46
C PRO A 92 -3.80 5.34 14.17
N ASP A 93 -4.97 5.98 14.11
CA ASP A 93 -5.20 7.34 14.63
C ASP A 93 -5.70 7.36 16.07
N CYS A 94 -6.70 6.53 16.36
CA CYS A 94 -7.37 6.52 17.65
C CYS A 94 -7.27 5.19 18.40
N ALA A 95 -6.60 4.18 17.82
CA ALA A 95 -6.54 2.81 18.33
C ALA A 95 -7.91 2.14 18.52
N GLY A 96 -8.97 2.68 17.89
CA GLY A 96 -10.30 2.08 17.81
C GLY A 96 -10.36 0.89 16.85
N ASN A 97 -11.56 0.34 16.69
CA ASN A 97 -11.81 -0.80 15.79
C ASN A 97 -11.78 -0.35 14.33
N MET A 98 -10.91 -0.97 13.54
CA MET A 98 -10.84 -0.80 12.09
C MET A 98 -11.52 -1.98 11.43
N GLU A 99 -12.56 -1.74 10.65
CA GLU A 99 -13.22 -2.79 9.87
C GLU A 99 -12.71 -2.73 8.44
N THR A 100 -12.43 -3.89 7.85
CA THR A 100 -11.96 -4.01 6.46
C THR A 100 -12.89 -4.91 5.68
N GLU A 101 -13.28 -4.47 4.48
CA GLU A 101 -13.99 -5.27 3.49
C GLU A 101 -13.24 -5.27 2.16
N ILE A 102 -13.45 -6.28 1.32
CA ILE A 102 -12.94 -6.31 -0.05
C ILE A 102 -14.05 -5.92 -1.01
N ARG A 103 -13.75 -4.98 -1.92
CA ARG A 103 -14.63 -4.62 -3.04
C ARG A 103 -14.02 -4.97 -4.38
N ASP A 104 -14.89 -5.44 -5.26
CA ASP A 104 -14.58 -5.71 -6.67
C ASP A 104 -15.14 -4.59 -7.54
N LEU A 105 -14.24 -3.81 -8.13
CA LEU A 105 -14.51 -2.66 -8.99
C LEU A 105 -14.54 -3.04 -10.47
N SER A 106 -14.62 -4.33 -10.83
CA SER A 106 -14.58 -4.79 -12.23
C SER A 106 -15.75 -4.28 -13.07
N GLY A 107 -16.84 -3.85 -12.44
CA GLY A 107 -18.01 -3.24 -13.05
C GLY A 107 -17.95 -1.71 -13.22
N GLU A 108 -16.89 -1.06 -12.75
CA GLU A 108 -16.73 0.40 -12.87
C GLU A 108 -16.40 0.82 -14.32
N PRO A 109 -16.66 2.09 -14.70
CA PRO A 109 -16.38 2.60 -16.05
C PRO A 109 -14.93 2.38 -16.48
N GLU A 110 -14.72 2.10 -17.77
CA GLU A 110 -13.38 1.78 -18.30
C GLU A 110 -12.35 2.92 -18.12
N ALA A 111 -12.81 4.17 -18.04
CA ALA A 111 -11.95 5.33 -17.75
C ALA A 111 -11.38 5.33 -16.31
N GLU A 112 -11.97 4.56 -15.40
CA GLU A 112 -11.59 4.43 -13.99
C GLU A 112 -10.94 3.07 -13.71
N ARG A 113 -10.69 2.27 -14.75
CA ARG A 113 -10.17 0.91 -14.63
C ARG A 113 -8.70 0.94 -14.22
N LEU A 114 -8.45 0.59 -12.96
CA LEU A 114 -7.11 0.39 -12.42
C LEU A 114 -6.55 -0.97 -12.89
N PRO A 115 -5.22 -1.20 -12.80
CA PRO A 115 -4.57 -2.49 -13.07
C PRO A 115 -5.08 -3.67 -12.21
N THR A 116 -5.91 -3.40 -11.20
CA THR A 116 -6.57 -4.38 -10.35
C THR A 116 -7.98 -3.89 -10.02
N SER A 117 -8.96 -4.81 -10.02
CA SER A 117 -10.32 -4.48 -9.61
C SER A 117 -10.58 -4.74 -8.12
N LEU A 118 -9.72 -5.52 -7.46
CA LEU A 118 -9.90 -5.89 -6.05
C LEU A 118 -9.16 -4.90 -5.13
N VAL A 119 -9.93 -4.20 -4.31
CA VAL A 119 -9.44 -3.22 -3.33
C VAL A 119 -9.96 -3.55 -1.93
N THR A 120 -9.16 -3.25 -0.91
CA THR A 120 -9.62 -3.25 0.48
C THR A 120 -10.16 -1.88 0.82
N LEU A 121 -11.32 -1.81 1.47
CA LEU A 121 -11.84 -0.61 2.11
C LEU A 121 -11.75 -0.79 3.61
N SER A 122 -10.94 0.03 4.28
CA SER A 122 -10.77 -0.02 5.73
C SER A 122 -11.29 1.26 6.38
N GLU A 123 -12.25 1.13 7.30
CA GLU A 123 -12.88 2.26 7.98
C GLU A 123 -12.90 2.06 9.50
N CYS A 124 -12.49 3.10 10.23
CA CYS A 124 -12.54 3.11 11.68
C CYS A 124 -13.93 3.50 12.19
N GLN A 125 -14.51 2.66 13.03
CA GLN A 125 -15.86 2.84 13.57
C GLN A 125 -15.99 3.99 14.59
N GLN A 126 -14.88 4.58 15.04
CA GLN A 126 -14.88 5.63 16.07
C GLN A 126 -14.46 7.00 15.55
N CYS A 127 -13.53 7.06 14.60
CA CYS A 127 -13.01 8.33 14.07
C CYS A 127 -13.23 8.52 12.57
N LEU A 128 -13.86 7.55 11.89
CA LEU A 128 -14.16 7.58 10.47
C LEU A 128 -12.92 7.73 9.59
N ARG A 129 -11.73 7.38 10.12
CA ARG A 129 -10.54 7.23 9.30
C ARG A 129 -10.84 6.18 8.24
N PHE A 130 -10.58 6.53 7.00
CA PHE A 130 -10.78 5.67 5.85
C PHE A 130 -9.46 5.48 5.09
N MET A 131 -9.23 4.27 4.58
CA MET A 131 -8.14 3.95 3.68
C MET A 131 -8.61 2.93 2.65
N SER A 132 -8.23 3.15 1.39
CA SER A 132 -8.45 2.19 0.32
C SER A 132 -7.14 1.93 -0.42
N VAL A 133 -6.83 0.65 -0.64
CA VAL A 133 -5.67 0.21 -1.42
C VAL A 133 -6.00 -1.07 -2.19
N PRO A 134 -5.27 -1.40 -3.26
CA PRO A 134 -5.31 -2.74 -3.83
C PRO A 134 -5.14 -3.83 -2.77
N ILE A 135 -5.89 -4.92 -2.89
CA ILE A 135 -5.77 -6.05 -1.97
C ILE A 135 -4.34 -6.62 -1.91
N THR A 136 -3.60 -6.57 -3.03
CA THR A 136 -2.19 -6.98 -3.09
C THR A 136 -1.31 -6.12 -2.17
N HIS A 137 -1.59 -4.83 -2.07
CA HIS A 137 -0.82 -3.88 -1.26
C HIS A 137 -1.09 -4.12 0.23
N ALA A 138 -2.35 -4.34 0.65
CA ALA A 138 -2.68 -4.72 2.02
C ALA A 138 -2.07 -6.08 2.42
N ALA A 139 -2.09 -7.05 1.49
CA ALA A 139 -1.52 -8.38 1.69
C ALA A 139 0.02 -8.38 1.76
N ALA A 140 0.69 -7.38 1.17
CA ALA A 140 2.14 -7.25 1.19
C ALA A 140 2.71 -7.16 2.62
N TYR A 141 1.95 -6.57 3.53
CA TYR A 141 2.30 -6.42 4.95
C TYR A 141 2.05 -7.68 5.79
N HIS A 142 1.63 -8.81 5.20
CA HIS A 142 1.58 -10.09 5.89
C HIS A 142 3.01 -10.61 6.19
N PRO A 143 3.28 -11.19 7.38
CA PRO A 143 4.63 -11.65 7.74
C PRO A 143 5.31 -12.57 6.71
N GLU A 144 4.56 -13.51 6.11
CA GLU A 144 5.12 -14.39 5.07
C GLU A 144 5.53 -13.63 3.80
N SER A 145 4.82 -12.55 3.48
CA SER A 145 5.13 -11.67 2.35
C SER A 145 6.35 -10.80 2.64
N ILE A 146 6.43 -10.21 3.83
CA ILE A 146 7.60 -9.47 4.29
C ILE A 146 8.85 -10.36 4.18
N VAL A 147 8.80 -11.59 4.71
CA VAL A 147 9.93 -12.53 4.62
C VAL A 147 10.23 -12.95 3.18
N PHE A 148 9.21 -13.10 2.33
CA PHE A 148 9.37 -13.46 0.93
C PHE A 148 10.10 -12.37 0.14
N HIS A 149 9.69 -11.11 0.29
CA HIS A 149 10.25 -9.95 -0.38
C HIS A 149 11.62 -9.57 0.19
N TRP A 150 11.80 -9.62 1.51
CA TRP A 150 13.08 -9.33 2.16
C TRP A 150 14.21 -10.23 1.64
N LYS A 151 13.94 -11.53 1.48
CA LYS A 151 14.90 -12.50 0.91
C LYS A 151 15.28 -12.22 -0.55
N ARG A 152 14.56 -11.32 -1.21
CA ARG A 152 14.72 -10.94 -2.61
C ARG A 152 15.12 -9.48 -2.79
N GLY A 153 15.50 -8.81 -1.70
CA GLY A 153 16.03 -7.45 -1.75
C GLY A 153 14.97 -6.35 -1.75
N LEU A 154 13.68 -6.67 -1.54
CA LEU A 154 12.62 -5.69 -1.36
C LEU A 154 12.20 -5.63 0.10
N ASP A 155 12.39 -4.48 0.75
CA ASP A 155 11.90 -4.22 2.11
C ASP A 155 10.51 -3.59 2.06
N ILE A 156 9.48 -4.39 2.31
CA ILE A 156 8.08 -3.92 2.34
C ILE A 156 7.86 -2.79 3.35
N LEU A 157 8.60 -2.77 4.46
CA LEU A 157 8.40 -1.79 5.52
C LEU A 157 9.14 -0.46 5.27
N ALA A 158 10.10 -0.47 4.35
CA ALA A 158 10.90 0.70 3.97
C ALA A 158 10.66 1.13 2.51
N THR A 159 9.58 0.65 1.89
CA THR A 159 9.16 1.02 0.52
C THR A 159 7.79 1.67 0.58
N GLY A 160 7.60 2.79 -0.13
CA GLY A 160 6.30 3.44 -0.19
C GLY A 160 5.26 2.56 -0.88
N VAL A 161 4.04 2.50 -0.34
CA VAL A 161 2.95 1.68 -0.92
C VAL A 161 2.65 2.01 -2.38
N TRP A 162 2.95 3.23 -2.83
CA TRP A 162 2.79 3.66 -4.22
C TRP A 162 3.84 3.07 -5.16
N GLU A 163 5.00 2.66 -4.66
CA GLU A 163 6.04 2.04 -5.46
C GLU A 163 5.63 0.62 -5.89
N PHE A 164 4.75 -0.02 -5.12
CA PHE A 164 4.21 -1.35 -5.46
C PHE A 164 3.29 -1.35 -6.69
N HIS A 165 2.86 -0.18 -7.18
CA HIS A 165 2.00 -0.07 -8.36
C HIS A 165 2.65 -0.67 -9.61
N GLU A 166 3.99 -0.62 -9.72
CA GLU A 166 4.70 -1.21 -10.87
C GLU A 166 4.47 -2.73 -10.94
N ASN A 167 4.35 -3.39 -9.78
CA ASN A 167 4.08 -4.82 -9.72
C ASN A 167 2.68 -5.18 -10.23
N LEU A 168 1.73 -4.25 -10.19
CA LEU A 168 0.42 -4.45 -10.81
C LEU A 168 0.50 -4.29 -12.33
N HIS A 169 1.19 -3.25 -12.81
CA HIS A 169 1.38 -2.99 -14.25
C HIS A 169 2.18 -4.08 -14.95
N THR A 170 3.11 -4.72 -14.24
CA THR A 170 3.92 -5.84 -14.74
C THR A 170 3.32 -7.21 -14.43
N GLU A 171 2.12 -7.25 -13.85
CA GLU A 171 1.41 -8.48 -13.46
C GLU A 171 2.20 -9.40 -12.51
N GLN A 172 3.22 -8.89 -11.83
CA GLN A 172 3.98 -9.64 -10.81
C GLN A 172 3.18 -9.79 -9.52
N TRP A 173 2.31 -8.84 -9.22
CA TRP A 173 1.39 -8.89 -8.09
C TRP A 173 -0.02 -8.97 -8.63
N THR A 174 -0.72 -10.07 -8.36
CA THR A 174 -2.08 -10.30 -8.86
C THR A 174 -3.02 -10.69 -7.74
N ALA A 175 -4.32 -10.48 -7.98
CA ALA A 175 -5.36 -10.89 -7.07
C ALA A 175 -6.58 -11.38 -7.85
N ASP A 176 -7.13 -12.52 -7.43
CA ASP A 176 -8.31 -13.14 -8.04
C ASP A 176 -9.28 -13.66 -6.98
N HIS A 177 -10.53 -13.86 -7.37
CA HIS A 177 -11.46 -14.71 -6.63
C HIS A 177 -11.01 -16.18 -6.70
N VAL A 178 -11.26 -16.94 -5.65
CA VAL A 178 -11.02 -18.38 -5.61
C VAL A 178 -12.35 -19.12 -5.56
N ASP A 179 -12.46 -20.18 -6.37
CA ASP A 179 -13.59 -21.10 -6.28
C ASP A 179 -13.60 -21.78 -4.89
N GLY A 180 -14.62 -21.48 -4.09
CA GLY A 180 -14.75 -21.93 -2.70
C GLY A 180 -16.04 -21.40 -2.04
N PRO A 181 -16.28 -21.65 -0.73
CA PRO A 181 -17.33 -20.93 -0.02
C PRO A 181 -17.13 -19.41 -0.21
N THR A 182 -18.24 -18.69 -0.36
CA THR A 182 -18.28 -17.25 -0.67
C THR A 182 -17.25 -16.45 0.15
N GLY A 183 -16.45 -15.60 -0.50
CA GLY A 183 -15.53 -14.67 0.18
C GLY A 183 -14.05 -15.04 0.15
N SER A 184 -13.61 -16.05 -0.60
CA SER A 184 -12.19 -16.41 -0.67
C SER A 184 -11.46 -15.72 -1.83
N TYR A 185 -10.42 -14.96 -1.50
CA TYR A 185 -9.54 -14.28 -2.46
C TYR A 185 -8.15 -14.89 -2.44
N LYS A 186 -7.43 -14.84 -3.57
CA LYS A 186 -6.03 -15.26 -3.67
C LYS A 186 -5.22 -14.09 -4.20
N VAL A 187 -4.26 -13.65 -3.39
CA VAL A 187 -3.17 -12.76 -3.81
C VAL A 187 -1.95 -13.60 -4.15
N GLU A 188 -1.33 -13.33 -5.29
CA GLU A 188 -0.07 -13.96 -5.70
C GLU A 188 1.01 -12.90 -5.92
N PHE A 189 2.14 -13.09 -5.24
CA PHE A 189 3.36 -12.31 -5.42
C PHE A 189 4.38 -13.16 -6.15
N GLN A 190 4.66 -12.83 -7.40
CA GLN A 190 5.65 -13.48 -8.22
C GLN A 190 6.98 -12.73 -8.18
N HIS A 191 8.08 -13.48 -8.10
CA HIS A 191 9.43 -12.96 -8.26
C HIS A 191 10.34 -14.06 -8.80
N ASP A 192 10.90 -13.84 -9.99
CA ASP A 192 11.63 -14.82 -10.79
C ASP A 192 10.85 -16.14 -10.95
N SER A 193 11.46 -17.27 -10.57
CA SER A 193 10.88 -18.61 -10.60
C SER A 193 10.12 -18.96 -9.32
N SER A 194 9.85 -18.02 -8.41
CA SER A 194 9.12 -18.29 -7.17
C SER A 194 7.86 -17.44 -7.07
N SER A 195 6.82 -17.99 -6.45
CA SER A 195 5.67 -17.20 -6.02
C SER A 195 5.28 -17.49 -4.58
N LEU A 196 4.71 -16.48 -3.94
CA LEU A 196 3.99 -16.59 -2.67
C LEU A 196 2.51 -16.36 -2.95
N ARG A 197 1.67 -17.30 -2.54
CA ARG A 197 0.22 -17.21 -2.60
C ARG A 197 -0.32 -17.01 -1.21
N LEU A 198 -1.15 -15.99 -1.03
CA LEU A 198 -1.91 -15.74 0.17
C LEU A 198 -3.39 -15.90 -0.14
N TYR A 199 -4.09 -16.65 0.69
CA TYR A 199 -5.53 -16.82 0.62
C TYR A 199 -6.15 -15.96 1.71
N LEU A 200 -7.16 -15.15 1.34
CA LEU A 200 -7.80 -14.18 2.21
C LEU A 200 -9.30 -14.46 2.27
N ASP A 201 -9.92 -14.17 3.40
CA ASP A 201 -11.38 -14.09 3.52
C ASP A 201 -11.91 -12.72 3.07
N GLU A 202 -13.22 -12.49 3.19
CA GLU A 202 -13.92 -11.27 2.79
C GLU A 202 -13.50 -10.02 3.56
N THR A 203 -12.83 -10.20 4.69
CA THR A 203 -12.28 -9.12 5.53
C THR A 203 -10.80 -8.86 5.28
N ALA A 204 -10.24 -9.44 4.21
CA ALA A 204 -8.83 -9.37 3.86
C ALA A 204 -7.89 -9.99 4.92
N VAL A 205 -8.39 -10.90 5.75
CA VAL A 205 -7.55 -11.65 6.69
C VAL A 205 -6.96 -12.86 5.96
N VAL A 206 -5.62 -12.99 6.05
CA VAL A 206 -4.91 -14.12 5.45
C VAL A 206 -5.19 -15.39 6.25
N THR A 207 -5.88 -16.35 5.64
CA THR A 207 -6.26 -17.63 6.26
C THR A 207 -5.27 -18.76 5.94
N LYS A 208 -4.55 -18.64 4.81
CA LYS A 208 -3.56 -19.63 4.35
C LYS A 208 -2.47 -18.96 3.54
N SER A 209 -1.25 -19.49 3.60
CA SER A 209 -0.15 -19.11 2.72
C SER A 209 0.52 -20.33 2.10
N GLU A 210 0.97 -20.20 0.86
CA GLU A 210 1.68 -21.24 0.11
C GLU A 210 2.86 -20.65 -0.66
N ARG A 211 4.03 -21.29 -0.57
CA ARG A 211 5.18 -20.94 -1.40
C ARG A 211 5.31 -21.94 -2.55
N VAL A 212 5.33 -21.44 -3.77
CA VAL A 212 5.49 -22.24 -4.97
C VAL A 212 6.84 -21.90 -5.59
N ARG A 213 7.64 -22.92 -5.88
CA ARG A 213 8.80 -22.78 -6.77
C ARG A 213 8.41 -23.33 -8.13
N GLY A 214 8.51 -22.50 -9.17
CA GLY A 214 8.53 -22.96 -10.54
C GLY A 214 9.61 -24.02 -10.68
N LYS A 215 9.28 -25.15 -11.30
CA LYS A 215 10.29 -26.15 -11.62
C LYS A 215 11.28 -25.48 -12.57
N ASP A 216 12.54 -25.37 -12.16
CA ASP A 216 13.62 -25.12 -13.10
C ASP A 216 13.53 -26.20 -14.19
N HIS A 217 13.13 -25.82 -15.40
CA HIS A 217 13.35 -26.65 -16.58
C HIS A 217 14.84 -26.59 -16.94
N SER A 218 15.70 -27.08 -16.05
CA SER A 218 17.07 -27.51 -16.37
C SER A 218 17.08 -29.01 -16.61
N ALA A 219 16.17 -29.49 -17.46
CA ALA A 219 16.27 -30.83 -18.02
C ALA A 219 17.19 -30.80 -19.24
N SER A 220 18.41 -31.30 -19.05
CA SER A 220 19.18 -32.05 -20.05
C SER A 220 19.32 -31.43 -21.44
N ARG A 221 20.46 -30.79 -21.69
CA ARG A 221 21.13 -30.96 -22.99
C ARG A 221 22.49 -31.63 -22.77
N SER A 222 22.59 -32.74 -23.48
CA SER A 222 23.64 -33.75 -23.55
C SER A 222 24.98 -33.22 -24.01
#